data_AF-A0A804KWN1-F1
#
_entry.id   AF-A0A804KWN1-F1
#
_cell.length_a   1.000
_cell.length_b   1.000
_cell.length_c   1.000
_cell.angle_alpha   90.00
_cell.angle_beta   90.00
_cell.angle_gamma   90.00
#
_symmetry.space_group_name_H-M   'P 1'
#
loop_
_entity.id
_entity.type
_entity.pdbx_description
1 polymer ?
#
loop_
_entity_poly.entity_id
_entity_poly.type
_entity_poly.pdbx_seq_one_letter_code
_entity_poly.pdbx_strand_id
1 'polypeptide(L)'
;MGMGRPSGAWSTPWLVVVLVHWLLCATERRRGAVVEASHVEFASLQSVPASVVDNRLRTGYHFQPPRNWINDPNGPMYFNGVYHLFYQYNPNGSVWGNIVWAHSVSTDLVNWIALDPAIRPSKPFDINGCWSGSATVLPGNRPVI
;
A
#
# COMPACT_ATOMS: atom_id res chain seq x y z
N MET A 1 41.62 58.31 -33.91
CA MET A 1 41.53 57.65 -35.23
C MET A 1 41.72 56.16 -34.98
N GLY A 2 40.73 55.33 -35.32
CA GLY A 2 40.82 53.87 -35.43
C GLY A 2 40.92 53.03 -34.15
N MET A 3 39.87 52.26 -33.85
CA MET A 3 39.93 50.79 -33.81
C MET A 3 38.50 50.24 -33.66
N GLY A 4 38.12 49.35 -34.58
CA GLY A 4 36.80 48.73 -34.63
C GLY A 4 36.72 47.37 -33.93
N ARG A 5 35.46 46.99 -33.59
CA ARG A 5 34.78 45.67 -33.60
C ARG A 5 35.55 44.40 -33.13
N PRO A 6 34.91 43.47 -32.37
CA PRO A 6 33.84 42.66 -32.97
C PRO A 6 32.63 42.32 -32.09
N SER A 7 31.46 42.35 -32.73
CA SER A 7 30.22 41.68 -32.33
C SER A 7 30.32 40.19 -32.66
N GLY A 8 30.54 39.35 -31.64
CA GLY A 8 30.50 37.89 -31.76
C GLY A 8 29.07 37.37 -31.57
N ALA A 9 28.53 36.76 -32.62
CA ALA A 9 27.28 36.02 -32.58
C ALA A 9 27.44 34.78 -31.69
N TRP A 10 26.57 34.63 -30.69
CA TRP A 10 26.47 33.39 -29.92
C TRP A 10 25.98 32.29 -30.86
N SER A 11 26.86 31.31 -31.07
CA SER A 11 26.63 30.20 -31.95
C SER A 11 25.47 29.34 -31.45
N THR A 12 24.74 28.80 -32.42
CA THR A 12 23.56 27.94 -32.35
C THR A 12 23.73 26.48 -31.84
N PRO A 13 24.88 25.94 -31.35
CA PRO A 13 24.95 24.52 -30.98
C PRO A 13 24.21 24.16 -29.70
N TRP A 14 24.15 25.06 -28.71
CA TRP A 14 23.63 24.73 -27.38
C TRP A 14 22.12 24.48 -27.37
N LEU A 15 21.36 25.28 -28.13
CA LEU A 15 19.92 25.09 -28.25
C LEU A 15 19.56 23.77 -28.92
N VAL A 16 20.35 23.33 -29.92
CA VAL A 16 20.14 22.05 -30.61
C VAL A 16 20.45 20.88 -29.66
N VAL A 17 21.52 20.96 -28.87
CA VAL A 17 21.85 19.93 -27.88
C VAL A 17 20.77 19.81 -26.81
N VAL A 18 20.25 20.94 -26.30
CA VAL A 18 19.16 20.95 -25.32
C VAL A 18 17.88 20.38 -25.91
N LEU A 19 17.51 20.75 -27.14
CA LEU A 19 16.33 20.20 -27.83
C LEU A 19 16.44 18.70 -28.08
N VAL A 20 17.60 18.22 -28.55
CA VAL A 20 17.82 16.79 -28.79
C VAL A 20 17.76 16.01 -27.48
N HIS A 21 18.35 16.52 -26.40
CA HIS A 21 18.25 15.89 -25.09
C HIS A 21 16.80 15.88 -24.57
N TRP A 22 16.05 16.96 -24.76
CA TRP A 22 14.63 17.04 -24.37
C TRP A 22 13.75 16.08 -25.19
N LEU A 23 13.99 15.96 -26.50
CA LEU A 23 13.30 15.02 -27.38
C LEU A 23 13.62 13.56 -27.03
N LEU A 24 14.87 13.24 -26.72
CA LEU A 24 15.29 11.90 -26.28
C LEU A 24 14.65 11.54 -24.92
N CYS A 25 14.63 12.46 -23.95
CA CYS A 25 13.92 12.24 -22.69
C CYS A 25 12.40 12.12 -22.88
N ALA A 26 11.82 12.86 -23.83
CA ALA A 26 10.38 12.81 -24.12
C ALA A 26 9.97 11.52 -24.85
N THR A 27 10.84 10.92 -25.66
CA THR A 27 10.59 9.63 -26.32
C THR A 27 10.79 8.45 -25.37
N GLU A 28 11.73 8.52 -24.42
CA GLU A 28 11.92 7.50 -23.39
C GLU A 28 10.76 7.44 -22.39
N ARG A 29 10.11 8.57 -22.06
CA ARG A 29 8.87 8.59 -21.25
C ARG A 29 7.70 7.83 -21.88
N ARG A 30 7.73 7.54 -23.19
CA ARG A 30 6.66 6.75 -23.85
C ARG A 30 6.88 5.24 -23.77
N ARG A 31 8.03 4.79 -23.28
CA ARG A 31 8.30 3.36 -23.02
C ARG A 31 8.41 3.12 -21.52
N GLY A 32 7.47 3.66 -20.75
CA GLY A 32 7.17 3.09 -19.44
C GLY A 32 6.69 1.67 -19.66
N ALA A 33 7.58 0.69 -19.51
CA ALA A 33 7.17 -0.70 -19.37
C ALA A 33 6.36 -0.75 -18.08
N VAL A 34 5.04 -0.67 -18.20
CA VAL A 34 4.14 -0.91 -17.08
C VAL A 34 4.28 -2.39 -16.77
N VAL A 35 4.85 -2.70 -15.61
CA VAL A 35 4.85 -4.07 -15.10
C VAL A 35 3.44 -4.32 -14.58
N GLU A 36 2.59 -4.89 -15.42
CA GLU A 36 1.27 -5.35 -15.02
C GLU A 36 1.44 -6.60 -14.15
N ALA A 37 1.13 -6.49 -12.86
CA ALA A 37 0.98 -7.66 -12.02
C ALA A 37 -0.28 -8.41 -12.48
N SER A 38 -0.12 -9.66 -12.93
CA SER A 38 -1.27 -10.51 -13.23
C SER A 38 -1.60 -11.38 -12.02
N HIS A 39 -2.75 -11.11 -11.40
CA HIS A 39 -3.37 -11.99 -10.43
C HIS A 39 -4.75 -12.38 -10.94
N VAL A 40 -5.05 -13.68 -10.96
CA VAL A 40 -6.39 -14.16 -11.33
C VAL A 40 -7.29 -14.03 -10.11
N GLU A 41 -8.19 -13.06 -10.15
CA GLU A 41 -9.19 -12.87 -9.10
C GLU A 41 -10.43 -13.72 -9.34
N PHE A 42 -10.80 -14.52 -8.34
CA PHE A 42 -12.03 -15.31 -8.36
C PHE A 42 -13.11 -14.60 -7.54
N ALA A 43 -13.75 -13.58 -8.11
CA ALA A 43 -14.77 -12.77 -7.43
C ALA A 43 -15.88 -13.61 -6.77
N SER A 44 -16.27 -14.72 -7.41
CA SER A 44 -17.29 -15.64 -6.89
C SER A 44 -16.90 -16.35 -5.59
N LEU A 45 -15.61 -16.41 -5.26
CA LEU A 45 -15.08 -17.08 -4.06
C LEU A 45 -14.83 -16.11 -2.90
N GLN A 46 -14.83 -14.80 -3.13
CA GLN A 46 -14.46 -13.79 -2.13
C GLN A 46 -15.38 -13.72 -0.92
N SER A 47 -16.61 -14.25 -1.05
CA SER A 47 -17.61 -14.29 0.02
C SER A 47 -18.10 -15.71 0.32
N VAL A 48 -17.33 -16.73 -0.10
CA VAL A 48 -17.64 -18.12 0.19
C VAL A 48 -16.98 -18.49 1.53
N PRO A 49 -17.77 -18.89 2.54
CA PRO A 49 -17.20 -19.32 3.82
C PRO A 49 -16.38 -20.59 3.63
N ALA A 50 -15.32 -20.75 4.42
CA ALA A 50 -14.55 -21.98 4.44
C ALA A 50 -15.45 -23.16 4.84
N SER A 51 -15.55 -24.16 3.96
CA SER A 51 -16.43 -25.32 4.15
C SER A 51 -15.86 -26.34 5.14
N VAL A 52 -14.53 -26.42 5.25
CA VAL A 52 -13.82 -27.32 6.17
C VAL A 52 -12.63 -26.57 6.77
N VAL A 53 -12.56 -26.54 8.10
CA VAL A 53 -11.41 -25.97 8.84
C VAL A 53 -10.76 -27.10 9.63
N ASP A 54 -9.55 -27.50 9.24
CA ASP A 54 -8.74 -28.43 10.04
C ASP A 54 -7.98 -27.65 11.12
N ASN A 55 -8.43 -27.77 12.37
CA ASN A 55 -7.80 -27.11 13.51
C ASN A 55 -6.34 -27.54 13.73
N ARG A 56 -5.91 -28.70 13.20
CA ARG A 56 -4.51 -29.13 13.28
C ARG A 56 -3.57 -28.27 12.45
N LEU A 57 -4.10 -27.57 11.44
CA LEU A 57 -3.33 -26.68 10.56
C LEU A 57 -3.31 -25.24 11.07
N ARG A 58 -4.14 -24.90 12.06
CA ARG A 58 -4.12 -23.58 12.69
C ARG A 58 -2.92 -23.45 13.61
N THR A 59 -2.26 -22.29 13.58
CA THR A 59 -1.08 -22.07 14.41
C THR A 59 -1.45 -21.98 15.90
N GLY A 60 -0.59 -22.51 16.76
CA GLY A 60 -0.81 -22.46 18.22
C GLY A 60 -0.28 -21.19 18.89
N TYR A 61 0.70 -20.50 18.28
CA TYR A 61 1.45 -19.40 18.90
C TYR A 61 1.82 -18.26 17.94
N HIS A 62 1.43 -18.34 16.65
CA HIS A 62 1.57 -17.21 15.73
C HIS A 62 0.25 -16.45 15.66
N PHE A 63 0.33 -15.14 15.44
CA PHE A 63 -0.84 -14.34 15.17
C PHE A 63 -1.59 -14.86 13.92
N GLN A 64 -2.89 -15.05 14.05
CA GLN A 64 -3.81 -15.36 12.97
C GLN A 64 -5.19 -14.80 13.33
N PRO A 65 -5.99 -14.34 12.36
CA PRO A 65 -7.36 -13.93 12.66
C PRO A 65 -8.18 -15.15 13.13
N PRO A 66 -9.33 -14.93 13.79
CA PRO A 66 -10.21 -16.02 14.22
C PRO A 66 -10.62 -16.96 13.09
N ARG A 67 -10.73 -16.45 11.86
CA ARG A 67 -11.09 -17.19 10.63
C ARG A 67 -10.66 -16.42 9.39
N ASN A 68 -10.77 -17.05 8.23
CA ASN A 68 -10.66 -16.43 6.90
C ASN A 68 -9.26 -15.92 6.51
N TRP A 69 -9.18 -15.20 5.38
CA TRP A 69 -7.95 -14.71 4.78
C TRP A 69 -7.37 -13.51 5.53
N ILE A 70 -6.06 -13.56 5.78
CA ILE A 70 -5.21 -12.45 6.24
C ILE A 70 -4.01 -12.33 5.31
N ASN A 71 -3.52 -11.12 5.12
CA ASN A 71 -2.19 -10.89 4.54
C ASN A 71 -1.44 -9.79 5.30
N ASP A 72 -1.08 -8.71 4.63
CA ASP A 72 -0.10 -7.72 5.07
C ASP A 72 -0.40 -7.17 6.47
N PRO A 73 0.61 -7.08 7.37
CA PRO A 73 0.49 -6.30 8.59
C PRO A 73 0.42 -4.81 8.24
N ASN A 74 -0.46 -4.07 8.90
CA ASN A 74 -0.71 -2.66 8.65
C ASN A 74 -0.64 -1.86 9.97
N GLY A 75 -0.05 -0.67 9.90
CA GLY A 75 0.06 0.26 11.02
C GLY A 75 0.42 -0.32 12.42
N PRO A 76 1.41 -1.24 12.57
CA PRO A 76 1.78 -1.73 13.89
C PRO A 76 2.26 -0.57 14.77
N MET A 77 1.71 -0.47 15.98
CA MET A 77 1.84 0.71 16.84
C MET A 77 1.79 0.32 18.31
N TYR A 78 2.61 0.95 19.15
CA TYR A 78 2.40 0.94 20.60
C TYR A 78 1.83 2.29 21.02
N PHE A 79 0.64 2.30 21.62
CA PHE A 79 -0.07 3.53 21.98
C PHE A 79 -0.83 3.33 23.29
N ASN A 80 -0.71 4.29 24.22
CA ASN A 80 -1.37 4.28 25.53
C ASN A 80 -1.28 2.95 26.29
N GLY A 81 -0.10 2.31 26.30
CA GLY A 81 0.12 1.07 27.06
C GLY A 81 -0.24 -0.22 26.31
N VAL A 82 -0.68 -0.13 25.06
CA VAL A 82 -1.21 -1.27 24.30
C VAL A 82 -0.54 -1.35 22.93
N TYR A 83 -0.21 -2.57 22.50
CA TYR A 83 0.22 -2.86 21.14
C TYR A 83 -1.01 -3.03 20.25
N HIS A 84 -1.02 -2.32 19.13
CA HIS A 84 -2.04 -2.36 18.09
C HIS A 84 -1.43 -3.01 16.85
N LEU A 85 -2.13 -3.99 16.30
CA LEU A 85 -1.83 -4.60 15.01
C LEU A 85 -3.07 -4.50 14.12
N PHE A 86 -2.93 -3.78 13.01
CA PHE A 86 -3.90 -3.85 11.93
C PHE A 86 -3.37 -4.79 10.86
N TYR A 87 -4.26 -5.29 10.02
CA TYR A 87 -3.89 -6.21 8.95
C TYR A 87 -4.99 -6.27 7.90
N GLN A 88 -4.59 -6.51 6.65
CA GLN A 88 -5.53 -6.78 5.58
C GLN A 88 -6.29 -8.08 5.87
N TYR A 89 -7.62 -8.01 5.76
CA TYR A 89 -8.50 -9.10 6.15
C TYR A 89 -9.69 -9.20 5.20
N ASN A 90 -10.08 -10.44 4.85
CA ASN A 90 -11.37 -10.71 4.22
C ASN A 90 -12.35 -11.28 5.27
N PRO A 91 -13.36 -10.52 5.72
CA PRO A 91 -14.32 -11.00 6.70
C PRO A 91 -15.29 -12.07 6.18
N ASN A 92 -15.37 -12.23 4.86
CA ASN A 92 -16.41 -13.03 4.19
C ASN A 92 -15.88 -14.33 3.55
N GLY A 93 -14.57 -14.49 3.36
CA GLY A 93 -14.02 -15.66 2.68
C GLY A 93 -12.56 -15.94 2.97
N SER A 94 -12.12 -17.17 2.69
CA SER A 94 -10.75 -17.63 2.90
C SER A 94 -9.81 -17.35 1.72
N VAL A 95 -10.19 -16.44 0.83
CA VAL A 95 -9.39 -15.99 -0.32
C VAL A 95 -9.27 -14.47 -0.30
N TRP A 96 -8.31 -13.92 -1.05
CA TRP A 96 -8.14 -12.48 -1.20
C TRP A 96 -9.39 -11.82 -1.81
N GLY A 97 -9.74 -10.62 -1.31
CA GLY A 97 -10.91 -9.84 -1.74
C GLY A 97 -11.64 -9.22 -0.53
N ASN A 98 -12.57 -8.29 -0.79
CA ASN A 98 -13.32 -7.59 0.27
C ASN A 98 -12.43 -7.01 1.40
N ILE A 99 -11.27 -6.46 1.04
CA ILE A 99 -10.22 -6.13 2.00
C ILE A 99 -10.65 -5.01 2.95
N VAL A 100 -10.60 -5.30 4.25
CA VAL A 100 -10.73 -4.35 5.35
C VAL A 100 -9.42 -4.31 6.15
N TRP A 101 -9.20 -3.27 6.94
CA TRP A 101 -8.22 -3.34 8.03
C TRP A 101 -8.89 -3.89 9.28
N ALA A 102 -8.63 -5.17 9.56
CA ALA A 102 -8.97 -5.73 10.86
C ALA A 102 -8.00 -5.21 11.93
N HIS A 103 -8.40 -5.30 13.21
CA HIS A 103 -7.65 -4.73 14.32
C HIS A 103 -7.60 -5.72 15.47
N SER A 104 -6.39 -5.97 15.99
CA SER A 104 -6.17 -6.69 17.23
C SER A 104 -5.24 -5.91 18.15
N VAL A 105 -5.41 -6.10 19.45
CA VAL A 105 -4.59 -5.47 20.49
C VAL A 105 -3.96 -6.51 21.40
N SER A 106 -2.82 -6.15 22.00
CA SER A 106 -2.11 -6.97 22.97
C SER A 106 -1.37 -6.09 23.98
N THR A 107 -1.14 -6.60 25.19
CA THR A 107 -0.28 -5.97 26.19
C THR A 107 1.13 -6.56 26.24
N ASP A 108 1.38 -7.67 25.53
CA ASP A 108 2.63 -8.44 25.63
C ASP A 108 3.15 -8.98 24.28
N LEU A 109 2.53 -8.61 23.16
CA LEU A 109 2.80 -9.09 21.80
C LEU A 109 2.57 -10.59 21.57
N VAL A 110 2.02 -11.31 22.55
CA VAL A 110 1.79 -12.77 22.49
C VAL A 110 0.30 -13.07 22.58
N ASN A 111 -0.40 -12.49 23.55
CA ASN A 111 -1.82 -12.68 23.79
C ASN A 111 -2.62 -11.57 23.12
N TRP A 112 -3.39 -11.93 22.10
CA TRP A 112 -4.10 -10.98 21.25
C TRP A 112 -5.62 -11.01 21.45
N ILE A 113 -6.24 -9.84 21.50
CA ILE A 113 -7.68 -9.64 21.54
C ILE A 113 -8.11 -9.03 20.20
N ALA A 114 -8.99 -9.71 19.49
CA ALA A 114 -9.57 -9.18 18.25
C ALA A 114 -10.62 -8.09 18.56
N LEU A 115 -10.58 -7.01 17.80
CA LEU A 115 -11.54 -5.90 17.84
C LEU A 115 -12.30 -5.81 16.51
N ASP A 116 -13.27 -4.90 16.44
CA ASP A 116 -13.95 -4.60 15.19
C ASP A 116 -12.96 -4.04 14.15
N PRO A 117 -13.14 -4.37 12.84
CA PRO A 117 -12.33 -3.78 11.78
C PRO A 117 -12.35 -2.25 11.83
N ALA A 118 -11.15 -1.66 11.81
CA ALA A 118 -10.94 -0.24 11.96
C ALA A 118 -11.26 0.55 10.68
N ILE A 119 -10.96 -0.03 9.51
CA ILE A 119 -11.20 0.61 8.22
C ILE A 119 -11.95 -0.37 7.31
N ARG A 120 -13.04 0.11 6.72
CA ARG A 120 -13.83 -0.60 5.72
C ARG A 120 -13.99 0.28 4.48
N PRO A 121 -14.14 -0.30 3.29
CA PRO A 121 -14.56 0.45 2.10
C PRO A 121 -15.79 1.30 2.40
N SER A 122 -15.70 2.59 2.13
CA SER A 122 -16.71 3.58 2.52
C SER A 122 -16.92 4.69 1.48
N LYS A 123 -16.04 4.80 0.49
CA LYS A 123 -15.99 5.86 -0.52
C LYS A 123 -15.64 5.30 -1.90
N PRO A 124 -15.84 6.07 -3.00
CA PRO A 124 -15.49 5.59 -4.33
C PRO A 124 -14.00 5.23 -4.51
N PHE A 125 -13.10 5.87 -3.76
CA PHE A 125 -11.65 5.64 -3.88
C PHE A 125 -11.16 4.37 -3.17
N ASP A 126 -11.95 3.78 -2.26
CA ASP A 126 -11.59 2.58 -1.50
C ASP A 126 -12.56 1.41 -1.77
N ILE A 127 -13.44 1.54 -2.77
CA ILE A 127 -14.52 0.58 -3.07
C ILE A 127 -14.00 -0.83 -3.38
N ASN A 128 -12.78 -0.95 -3.89
CA ASN A 128 -12.11 -2.22 -4.21
C ASN A 128 -11.31 -2.80 -3.03
N GLY A 129 -11.31 -2.14 -1.87
CA GLY A 129 -10.63 -2.59 -0.66
C GLY A 129 -9.74 -1.51 -0.04
N CYS A 130 -9.54 -1.62 1.28
CA CYS A 130 -8.62 -0.77 2.03
C CYS A 130 -7.24 -1.42 2.07
N TRP A 131 -6.35 -1.02 1.17
CA TRP A 131 -5.02 -1.64 1.02
C TRP A 131 -4.05 -1.21 2.12
N SER A 132 -2.84 -1.76 2.07
CA SER A 132 -1.80 -1.57 3.09
C SER A 132 -1.43 -0.11 3.34
N GLY A 133 -1.05 0.16 4.58
CA GLY A 133 -0.66 1.49 5.05
C GLY A 133 0.07 1.44 6.39
N SER A 134 0.41 2.62 6.90
CA SER A 134 1.22 2.80 8.10
C SER A 134 0.52 3.70 9.12
N ALA A 135 0.98 3.64 10.36
CA ALA A 135 0.52 4.51 11.43
C ALA A 135 1.53 5.64 11.65
N THR A 136 1.05 6.83 12.02
CA THR A 136 1.88 7.94 12.50
C THR A 136 1.24 8.55 13.73
N VAL A 137 2.04 8.76 14.78
CA VAL A 137 1.60 9.53 15.96
C VAL A 137 1.95 10.99 15.74
N LEU A 138 0.92 11.82 15.57
CA LEU A 138 1.07 13.25 15.37
C LEU A 138 1.30 13.97 16.72
N PRO A 139 1.80 15.23 16.69
CA PRO A 139 1.87 16.06 17.89
C PRO A 139 0.53 16.12 18.63
N GLY A 140 0.59 16.15 19.96
CA GLY A 140 -0.60 16.05 20.81
C GLY A 140 -1.09 14.61 21.05
N ASN A 141 -0.22 13.60 20.88
CA ASN A 141 -0.51 12.19 21.14
C ASN A 141 -1.72 11.67 20.35
N ARG A 142 -1.80 12.05 19.06
CA ARG A 142 -2.93 11.70 18.19
C ARG A 142 -2.49 10.68 17.13
N PRO A 143 -2.89 9.41 17.25
CA PRO A 143 -2.58 8.42 16.25
C PRO A 143 -3.42 8.65 14.99
N VAL A 144 -2.80 8.48 13.83
CA VAL A 144 -3.46 8.45 12.52
C VAL A 144 -3.01 7.17 11.83
N ILE A 145 -3.98 6.47 11.26
CA ILE A 145 -3.83 5.26 10.46
C ILE A 145 -4.51 5.46 9.12
#